data_AF-A0AAJ0TE33-F1
#
_entry.id   AF-A0AAJ0TE33-F1
#
_cell.length_a   1.000
_cell.length_b   1.000
_cell.length_c   1.000
_cell.angle_alpha   90.00
_cell.angle_beta   90.00
_cell.angle_gamma   90.00
#
_symmetry.space_group_name_H-M   'P 1'
#
loop_
_entity.id
_entity.type
_entity.pdbx_description
1 polymer ?
#
loop_
_entity_poly.entity_id
_entity_poly.type
_entity_poly.pdbx_seq_one_letter_code
_entity_poly.pdbx_strand_id
1 'polypeptide(L)'
;MSNVIEEIQDSRNIISYGRAVYSAAKTVVQKYAEGYDALINPSRGANPIARGIFNTIHYMARSECHGVDKQAARRLADNMYFGVRENPNHSFPFVPIPLTADINLSNEDLRPYGWAFDQIIDDMRLYGANFIRTLSYRPEKRQSHMEFRLLSWIFSELENRPEVSQFYESLPPIKRPIFIDTALSGRASRTIIEGFGDAPIYSIVFADKSKKLREHNAKFFQKKLYSSDGLKIIPMRRIVSEDQGAALLGLYAVFYPQILLRVREMLTERELYPYASAVTWHDIEKSKQDFARPYQETFASFMGLISKTAEMMCKVEGRFGDIEQESDDSTLNDGLDPEERAVLQTGINSVFSRITGYKVPRTESSVTIKKDLIFLPDKTDTSETHSHVVQVWLPETYLEKKMQDLQIRLFGN
;
A
#
# COMPACT_ATOMS: atom_id res chain seq x y z
N MET A 1 4.78 -9.00 21.55
CA MET A 1 5.32 -8.54 20.25
C MET A 1 6.50 -9.37 19.75
N SER A 2 7.32 -10.04 20.59
CA SER A 2 8.47 -10.85 20.14
C SER A 2 8.10 -11.93 19.11
N ASN A 3 7.00 -12.66 19.34
CA ASN A 3 6.63 -13.79 18.46
C ASN A 3 6.21 -13.37 17.05
N VAL A 4 5.66 -12.16 16.84
CA VAL A 4 5.11 -11.76 15.54
C VAL A 4 6.20 -11.39 14.54
N ILE A 5 7.24 -10.69 15.02
CA ILE A 5 8.39 -10.33 14.20
C ILE A 5 9.20 -11.59 13.85
N GLU A 6 9.36 -12.51 14.81
CA GLU A 6 9.99 -13.82 14.58
C GLU A 6 9.21 -14.65 13.54
N GLU A 7 7.88 -14.66 13.60
CA GLU A 7 7.02 -15.34 12.61
C GLU A 7 7.09 -14.68 11.22
N ILE A 8 7.20 -13.36 11.15
CA ILE A 8 7.35 -12.63 9.89
C ILE A 8 8.72 -12.91 9.27
N GLN A 9 9.75 -13.07 10.11
CA GLN A 9 11.14 -13.32 9.72
C GLN A 9 11.47 -14.81 9.53
N ASP A 10 10.50 -15.69 9.76
CA ASP A 10 10.58 -17.10 9.40
C ASP A 10 10.96 -17.24 7.92
N SER A 11 11.96 -18.07 7.63
CA SER A 11 12.42 -18.37 6.27
C SER A 11 11.26 -18.74 5.34
N ARG A 12 10.29 -19.50 5.86
CA ARG A 12 9.08 -19.90 5.12
C ARG A 12 8.21 -18.71 4.76
N ASN A 13 8.14 -17.71 5.63
CA ASN A 13 7.37 -16.51 5.36
C ASN A 13 8.05 -15.63 4.30
N ILE A 14 9.36 -15.44 4.39
CA ILE A 14 10.16 -14.75 3.36
C ILE A 14 10.02 -15.45 2.00
N ILE A 15 10.11 -16.79 1.98
CA ILE A 15 9.89 -17.58 0.76
C ILE A 15 8.50 -17.33 0.19
N SER A 16 7.48 -17.32 1.05
CA SER A 16 6.10 -17.04 0.64
C SER A 16 5.94 -15.64 0.05
N TYR A 17 6.57 -14.62 0.63
CA TYR A 17 6.62 -13.27 0.05
C TYR A 17 7.28 -13.24 -1.33
N GLY A 18 8.47 -13.85 -1.48
CA GLY A 18 9.16 -13.87 -2.76
C GLY A 18 8.38 -14.60 -3.86
N ARG A 19 7.71 -15.73 -3.54
CA ARG A 19 6.80 -16.41 -4.47
C ARG A 19 5.61 -15.52 -4.85
N ALA A 20 4.99 -14.89 -3.85
CA ALA A 20 3.83 -14.04 -4.09
C ALA A 20 4.17 -12.85 -5.00
N VAL A 21 5.29 -12.19 -4.72
CA VAL A 21 5.84 -11.10 -5.53
C VAL A 21 6.16 -11.56 -6.95
N TYR A 22 6.82 -12.70 -7.12
CA TYR A 22 7.14 -13.25 -8.44
C TYR A 22 5.87 -13.59 -9.25
N SER A 23 4.90 -14.27 -8.63
CA SER A 23 3.63 -14.64 -9.27
C SER A 23 2.82 -13.39 -9.66
N ALA A 24 2.81 -12.37 -8.81
CA ALA A 24 2.16 -11.10 -9.10
C ALA A 24 2.89 -10.35 -10.23
N ALA A 25 4.22 -10.29 -10.22
CA ALA A 25 5.02 -9.68 -11.28
C ALA A 25 4.76 -10.31 -12.65
N LYS A 26 4.72 -11.65 -12.73
CA LYS A 26 4.35 -12.39 -13.95
C LYS A 26 2.95 -11.99 -14.44
N THR A 27 1.98 -11.91 -13.53
CA THR A 27 0.63 -11.44 -13.86
C THR A 27 0.60 -9.98 -14.30
N VAL A 28 1.35 -9.08 -13.67
CA VAL A 28 1.43 -7.68 -14.08
C VAL A 28 2.02 -7.55 -15.49
N VAL A 29 3.09 -8.28 -15.81
CA VAL A 29 3.66 -8.33 -17.18
C VAL A 29 2.64 -8.83 -18.19
N GLN A 30 1.93 -9.91 -17.87
CA GLN A 30 0.88 -10.45 -18.73
C GLN A 30 -0.24 -9.43 -18.95
N LYS A 31 -0.76 -8.81 -17.88
CA LYS A 31 -1.85 -7.84 -17.98
C LYS A 31 -1.42 -6.56 -18.69
N TYR A 32 -0.18 -6.13 -18.51
CA TYR A 32 0.38 -5.04 -19.32
C TYR A 32 0.33 -5.37 -20.82
N ALA A 33 0.71 -6.59 -21.23
CA ALA A 33 0.60 -7.02 -22.62
C ALA A 33 -0.86 -7.10 -23.13
N GLU A 34 -1.83 -7.32 -22.24
CA GLU A 34 -3.27 -7.26 -22.53
C GLU A 34 -3.84 -5.82 -22.54
N GLY A 35 -3.01 -4.80 -22.35
CA GLY A 35 -3.40 -3.39 -22.43
C GLY A 35 -3.85 -2.75 -21.11
N TYR A 36 -3.53 -3.36 -19.96
CA TYR A 36 -3.66 -2.67 -18.67
C TYR A 36 -2.61 -1.56 -18.54
N ASP A 37 -2.99 -0.44 -17.93
CA ASP A 37 -2.27 0.84 -18.08
C ASP A 37 -1.71 1.43 -16.79
N ALA A 38 -1.99 0.86 -15.63
CA ALA A 38 -1.41 1.30 -14.35
C ALA A 38 -1.35 0.17 -13.32
N LEU A 39 -0.50 0.32 -12.30
CA LEU A 39 -0.52 -0.48 -11.08
C LEU A 39 -0.88 0.40 -9.88
N ILE A 40 -2.01 0.15 -9.24
CA ILE A 40 -2.54 0.92 -8.12
C ILE A 40 -2.30 0.15 -6.81
N ASN A 41 -1.66 0.81 -5.86
CA ASN A 41 -1.47 0.33 -4.49
C ASN A 41 -2.30 1.16 -3.49
N PRO A 42 -3.49 0.68 -3.06
CA PRO A 42 -4.38 1.34 -2.12
C PRO A 42 -4.02 1.14 -0.65
N SER A 43 -3.09 0.24 -0.35
CA SER A 43 -2.91 -0.31 1.00
C SER A 43 -1.46 -0.21 1.43
N ARG A 44 -1.26 0.32 2.63
CA ARG A 44 0.09 0.44 3.20
C ARG A 44 0.66 -0.95 3.47
N GLY A 45 -0.19 -1.88 3.92
CA GLY A 45 0.14 -3.30 4.05
C GLY A 45 0.66 -3.96 2.76
N ALA A 46 0.20 -3.50 1.59
CA ALA A 46 0.64 -4.01 0.30
C ALA A 46 1.94 -3.36 -0.23
N ASN A 47 2.44 -2.28 0.39
CA ASN A 47 3.62 -1.56 -0.12
C ASN A 47 4.89 -2.43 -0.28
N PRO A 48 5.25 -3.33 0.66
CA PRO A 48 6.43 -4.18 0.48
C PRO A 48 6.28 -5.11 -0.73
N ILE A 49 5.09 -5.68 -0.91
CA ILE A 49 4.77 -6.55 -2.05
C ILE A 49 4.85 -5.75 -3.34
N ALA A 50 4.31 -4.54 -3.34
CA ALA A 50 4.29 -3.65 -4.49
C ALA A 50 5.68 -3.24 -4.97
N ARG A 51 6.56 -2.86 -4.03
CA ARG A 51 7.98 -2.60 -4.32
C ARG A 51 8.71 -3.86 -4.78
N GLY A 52 8.37 -5.01 -4.20
CA GLY A 52 8.90 -6.31 -4.64
C GLY A 52 8.52 -6.62 -6.09
N ILE A 53 7.27 -6.38 -6.47
CA ILE A 53 6.77 -6.56 -7.85
C ILE A 53 7.58 -5.70 -8.81
N PHE A 54 7.74 -4.41 -8.49
CA PHE A 54 8.54 -3.47 -9.29
C PHE A 54 9.97 -3.99 -9.51
N ASN A 55 10.67 -4.35 -8.44
CA ASN A 55 12.04 -4.88 -8.52
C ASN A 55 12.11 -6.17 -9.35
N THR A 56 11.12 -7.06 -9.18
CA THR A 56 11.06 -8.34 -9.89
C THR A 56 10.82 -8.16 -11.38
N ILE A 57 9.98 -7.21 -11.79
CA ILE A 57 9.78 -6.87 -13.21
C ILE A 57 11.08 -6.38 -13.84
N HIS A 58 11.83 -5.51 -13.17
CA HIS A 58 13.14 -5.05 -13.65
C HIS A 58 14.15 -6.20 -13.78
N TYR A 59 14.10 -7.18 -12.87
CA TYR A 59 14.92 -8.38 -12.99
C TYR A 59 14.47 -9.26 -14.18
N MET A 60 13.17 -9.51 -14.33
CA MET A 60 12.58 -10.25 -15.46
C MET A 60 12.94 -9.62 -16.82
N ALA A 61 13.05 -8.30 -16.90
CA ALA A 61 13.48 -7.60 -18.12
C ALA A 61 14.92 -7.95 -18.54
N ARG A 62 15.79 -8.26 -17.57
CA ARG A 62 17.23 -8.50 -17.77
C ARG A 62 17.58 -9.98 -17.85
N SER A 63 16.78 -10.83 -17.21
CA SER A 63 17.03 -12.26 -17.05
C SER A 63 16.08 -13.12 -17.89
N GLU A 64 16.43 -14.39 -18.11
CA GLU A 64 15.47 -15.37 -18.63
C GLU A 64 14.66 -15.92 -17.45
N CYS A 65 13.35 -15.69 -17.48
CA CYS A 65 12.40 -16.22 -16.50
C CYS A 65 11.38 -17.11 -17.20
N HIS A 66 11.08 -18.26 -16.61
CA HIS A 66 10.13 -19.19 -17.20
C HIS A 66 8.71 -18.64 -17.24
N GLY A 67 8.00 -18.86 -18.36
CA GLY A 67 6.61 -18.42 -18.52
C GLY A 67 6.41 -16.90 -18.52
N VAL A 68 7.47 -16.11 -18.66
CA VAL A 68 7.40 -14.64 -18.75
C VAL A 68 7.76 -14.21 -20.16
N ASP A 69 6.91 -13.40 -20.80
CA ASP A 69 7.28 -12.69 -22.02
C ASP A 69 8.34 -11.64 -21.68
N LYS A 70 9.61 -11.97 -21.98
CA LYS A 70 10.76 -11.10 -21.72
C LYS A 70 10.66 -9.76 -22.43
N GLN A 71 10.07 -9.71 -23.63
CA GLN A 71 9.92 -8.46 -24.36
C GLN A 71 8.86 -7.58 -23.70
N ALA A 72 7.73 -8.15 -23.27
CA ALA A 72 6.74 -7.44 -22.48
C ALA A 72 7.31 -6.96 -21.15
N ALA A 73 8.08 -7.79 -20.45
CA ALA A 73 8.75 -7.41 -19.20
C ALA A 73 9.73 -6.24 -19.39
N ARG A 74 10.53 -6.25 -20.46
CA ARG A 74 11.41 -5.13 -20.83
C ARG A 74 10.63 -3.85 -21.09
N ARG A 75 9.62 -3.92 -21.97
CA ARG A 75 8.75 -2.76 -22.26
C ARG A 75 8.13 -2.22 -20.99
N LEU A 76 7.58 -3.08 -20.14
CA LEU A 76 6.99 -2.67 -18.87
C LEU A 76 8.02 -2.01 -17.97
N ALA A 77 9.18 -2.63 -17.75
CA ALA A 77 10.26 -2.09 -16.91
C ALA A 77 10.72 -0.70 -17.39
N ASP A 78 10.82 -0.49 -18.70
CA ASP A 78 11.21 0.80 -19.29
C ASP A 78 10.09 1.85 -19.21
N ASN A 79 8.83 1.42 -19.05
CA ASN A 79 7.66 2.30 -18.99
C ASN A 79 7.12 2.53 -17.56
N MET A 80 7.54 1.71 -16.60
CA MET A 80 7.04 1.74 -15.24
C MET A 80 7.75 2.82 -14.43
N TYR A 81 7.00 3.61 -13.65
CA TYR A 81 7.59 4.69 -12.87
C TYR A 81 6.85 4.99 -11.57
N PHE A 82 7.59 5.58 -10.63
CA PHE A 82 7.09 6.13 -9.37
C PHE A 82 7.19 7.66 -9.40
N GLY A 83 6.12 8.36 -8.98
CA GLY A 83 6.16 9.81 -8.76
C GLY A 83 6.06 10.67 -10.02
N VAL A 84 6.32 11.97 -9.87
CA VAL A 84 6.22 12.97 -10.95
C VAL A 84 7.18 12.61 -12.08
N ARG A 85 6.68 12.62 -13.32
CA ARG A 85 7.47 12.25 -14.51
C ARG A 85 8.66 13.19 -14.70
N GLU A 86 9.87 12.64 -14.67
CA GLU A 86 11.04 13.27 -15.29
C GLU A 86 11.15 12.90 -16.79
N ASN A 87 10.60 11.75 -17.20
CA ASN A 87 10.71 11.23 -18.57
C ASN A 87 9.33 11.09 -19.25
N PRO A 88 9.09 11.77 -20.39
CA PRO A 88 7.83 11.69 -21.13
C PRO A 88 7.56 10.31 -21.75
N ASN A 89 8.57 9.44 -21.86
CA ASN A 89 8.45 8.13 -22.51
C ASN A 89 7.83 7.04 -21.61
N HIS A 90 7.65 7.28 -20.31
CA HIS A 90 7.11 6.27 -19.40
C HIS A 90 5.58 6.26 -19.41
N SER A 91 4.95 5.15 -19.80
CA SER A 91 3.49 5.04 -19.97
C SER A 91 2.74 4.33 -18.85
N PHE A 92 3.41 3.65 -17.92
CA PHE A 92 2.76 2.78 -16.92
C PHE A 92 3.00 3.27 -15.49
N PRO A 93 2.15 4.15 -14.93
CA PRO A 93 2.34 4.63 -13.57
C PRO A 93 2.14 3.53 -12.51
N PHE A 94 3.04 3.51 -11.54
CA PHE A 94 2.78 2.93 -10.23
C PHE A 94 2.17 4.01 -9.33
N VAL A 95 0.94 3.80 -8.87
CA VAL A 95 0.16 4.80 -8.14
C VAL A 95 -0.13 4.33 -6.71
N PRO A 96 0.66 4.77 -5.71
CA PRO A 96 0.26 4.60 -4.32
C PRO A 96 -0.98 5.48 -4.04
N ILE A 97 -1.92 4.99 -3.25
CA ILE A 97 -3.09 5.75 -2.81
C ILE A 97 -3.06 5.75 -1.29
N PRO A 98 -2.96 6.91 -0.62
CA PRO A 98 -2.77 6.98 0.81
C PRO A 98 -4.07 6.69 1.56
N LEU A 99 -4.49 5.41 1.59
CA LEU A 99 -5.62 4.96 2.37
C LEU A 99 -5.10 4.11 3.52
N THR A 100 -5.62 4.37 4.71
CA THR A 100 -5.54 3.41 5.82
C THR A 100 -6.87 3.42 6.54
N ALA A 101 -7.32 2.23 6.92
CA ALA A 101 -8.46 2.06 7.80
C ALA A 101 -8.00 1.85 9.26
N ASP A 102 -6.69 1.84 9.52
CA ASP A 102 -6.11 1.52 10.81
C ASP A 102 -5.86 2.79 11.64
N ILE A 103 -6.87 3.67 11.64
CA ILE A 103 -6.92 4.85 12.51
C ILE A 103 -7.44 4.46 13.90
N ASN A 104 -7.16 5.28 14.91
CA ASN A 104 -7.63 5.03 16.28
C ASN A 104 -8.25 6.29 16.88
N LEU A 105 -9.57 6.46 16.72
CA LEU A 105 -10.27 7.58 17.34
C LEU A 105 -10.92 7.12 18.63
N SER A 106 -10.73 7.86 19.71
CA SER A 106 -11.38 7.53 20.97
C SER A 106 -12.88 7.83 20.88
N ASN A 107 -13.70 7.13 21.66
CA ASN A 107 -15.11 7.48 21.78
C ASN A 107 -15.32 8.90 22.31
N GLU A 108 -14.33 9.49 22.99
CA GLU A 108 -14.39 10.88 23.46
C GLU A 108 -14.23 11.86 22.29
N ASP A 109 -13.33 11.58 21.35
CA ASP A 109 -13.14 12.39 20.14
C ASP A 109 -14.38 12.38 19.24
N LEU A 110 -15.11 11.26 19.21
CA LEU A 110 -16.30 11.08 18.38
C LEU A 110 -17.60 11.56 19.04
N ARG A 111 -17.61 11.67 20.37
CA ARG A 111 -18.82 12.01 21.15
C ARG A 111 -19.46 13.33 20.72
N PRO A 112 -18.72 14.44 20.49
CA PRO A 112 -19.33 15.71 20.07
C PRO A 112 -20.10 15.61 18.76
N TYR A 113 -19.72 14.66 17.90
CA TYR A 113 -20.29 14.46 16.57
C TYR A 113 -21.40 13.40 16.54
N GLY A 114 -21.53 12.60 17.60
CA GLY A 114 -22.50 11.51 17.67
C GLY A 114 -22.22 10.37 16.70
N TRP A 115 -20.96 10.14 16.33
CA TRP A 115 -20.59 9.16 15.30
C TRP A 115 -20.06 7.86 15.88
N ALA A 116 -20.39 6.76 15.20
CA ALA A 116 -19.80 5.46 15.47
C ALA A 116 -18.46 5.31 14.75
N PHE A 117 -17.46 4.74 15.41
CA PHE A 117 -16.14 4.50 14.83
C PHE A 117 -16.21 3.68 13.52
N ASP A 118 -17.02 2.61 13.51
CA ASP A 118 -17.21 1.78 12.31
C ASP A 118 -17.74 2.57 11.11
N GLN A 119 -18.58 3.57 11.34
CA GLN A 119 -19.10 4.44 10.28
C GLN A 119 -17.97 5.25 9.64
N ILE A 120 -17.07 5.81 10.45
CA ILE A 120 -15.91 6.59 9.97
C ILE A 120 -14.99 5.72 9.11
N ILE A 121 -14.74 4.49 9.55
CA ILE A 121 -13.90 3.56 8.80
C ILE A 121 -14.49 3.23 7.43
N ASP A 122 -15.80 2.99 7.35
CA ASP A 122 -16.46 2.72 6.07
C ASP A 122 -16.49 3.96 5.17
N ASP A 123 -16.70 5.14 5.76
CA ASP A 123 -16.67 6.44 5.10
C ASP A 123 -15.30 6.70 4.46
N MET A 124 -14.20 6.46 5.18
CA MET A 124 -12.83 6.60 4.67
C MET A 124 -12.54 5.64 3.50
N ARG A 125 -13.03 4.40 3.56
CA ARG A 125 -12.87 3.43 2.46
C ARG A 125 -13.60 3.88 1.20
N LEU A 126 -14.81 4.42 1.37
CA LEU A 126 -15.61 4.92 0.25
C LEU A 126 -15.01 6.18 -0.36
N TYR A 127 -14.49 7.11 0.46
CA TYR A 127 -13.67 8.22 -0.04
C TYR A 127 -12.52 7.72 -0.91
N GLY A 128 -11.78 6.72 -0.42
CA GLY A 128 -10.66 6.14 -1.14
C GLY A 128 -11.07 5.54 -2.49
N ALA A 129 -12.15 4.77 -2.52
CA ALA A 129 -12.68 4.23 -3.78
C ALA A 129 -13.08 5.35 -4.76
N ASN A 130 -13.73 6.42 -4.26
CA ASN A 130 -14.11 7.57 -5.09
C ASN A 130 -12.89 8.34 -5.59
N PHE A 131 -11.89 8.58 -4.76
CA PHE A 131 -10.63 9.20 -5.16
C PHE A 131 -9.97 8.39 -6.28
N ILE A 132 -9.86 7.07 -6.13
CA ILE A 132 -9.26 6.23 -7.18
C ILE A 132 -10.08 6.29 -8.48
N ARG A 133 -11.40 6.31 -8.39
CA ARG A 133 -12.29 6.51 -9.55
C ARG A 133 -11.97 7.82 -10.28
N THR A 134 -11.59 8.89 -9.57
CA THR A 134 -11.21 10.16 -10.21
C THR A 134 -9.97 10.04 -11.12
N LEU A 135 -9.09 9.07 -10.87
CA LEU A 135 -7.91 8.82 -11.70
C LEU A 135 -8.28 8.37 -13.12
N SER A 136 -9.49 7.86 -13.33
CA SER A 136 -10.01 7.51 -14.66
C SER A 136 -10.42 8.71 -15.52
N TYR A 137 -10.55 9.89 -14.90
CA TYR A 137 -10.89 11.14 -15.60
C TYR A 137 -9.64 11.84 -16.12
N ARG A 138 -9.85 12.76 -17.07
CA ARG A 138 -8.81 13.70 -17.53
C ARG A 138 -8.47 14.70 -16.41
N PRO A 139 -7.23 15.22 -16.37
CA PRO A 139 -6.78 16.14 -15.31
C PRO A 139 -7.77 17.28 -15.02
N GLU A 140 -8.35 17.90 -16.06
CA GLU A 140 -9.27 19.04 -15.92
C GLU A 140 -10.56 18.63 -15.21
N LYS A 141 -11.11 17.46 -15.58
CA LYS A 141 -12.30 16.91 -14.92
C LYS A 141 -11.98 16.40 -13.52
N ARG A 142 -10.79 15.85 -13.30
CA ARG A 142 -10.36 15.32 -12.00
C ARG A 142 -10.41 16.41 -10.92
N GLN A 143 -9.98 17.63 -11.27
CA GLN A 143 -10.01 18.81 -10.40
C GLN A 143 -11.42 19.26 -9.99
N SER A 144 -12.48 18.85 -10.70
CA SER A 144 -13.85 19.17 -10.28
C SER A 144 -14.38 18.23 -9.19
N HIS A 145 -13.66 17.14 -8.88
CA HIS A 145 -14.07 16.19 -7.85
C HIS A 145 -13.55 16.60 -6.47
N MET A 146 -14.43 16.57 -5.46
CA MET A 146 -14.11 16.98 -4.10
C MET A 146 -13.00 16.11 -3.49
N GLU A 147 -13.06 14.79 -3.71
CA GLU A 147 -12.08 13.84 -3.16
C GLU A 147 -10.68 14.13 -3.68
N PHE A 148 -10.57 14.50 -4.95
CA PHE A 148 -9.31 14.88 -5.54
C PHE A 148 -8.80 16.22 -5.01
N ARG A 149 -9.66 17.25 -4.97
CA ARG A 149 -9.28 18.58 -4.46
C ARG A 149 -8.85 18.54 -3.00
N LEU A 150 -9.56 17.78 -2.16
CA LEU A 150 -9.22 17.65 -0.75
C LEU A 150 -7.84 17.01 -0.59
N LEU A 151 -7.58 15.87 -1.25
CA LEU A 151 -6.27 15.22 -1.13
C LEU A 151 -5.14 16.09 -1.72
N SER A 152 -5.39 16.74 -2.86
CA SER A 152 -4.43 17.67 -3.47
C SER A 152 -4.11 18.85 -2.54
N TRP A 153 -5.13 19.41 -1.88
CA TRP A 153 -4.96 20.47 -0.88
C TRP A 153 -4.18 19.99 0.35
N ILE A 154 -4.47 18.80 0.87
CA ILE A 154 -3.70 18.24 1.99
C ILE A 154 -2.22 18.16 1.62
N PHE A 155 -1.89 17.60 0.46
CA PHE A 155 -0.50 17.50 0.04
C PHE A 155 0.16 18.87 -0.16
N SER A 156 -0.47 19.76 -0.93
CA SER A 156 0.15 21.03 -1.32
C SER A 156 0.17 22.07 -0.21
N GLU A 157 -0.93 22.24 0.53
CA GLU A 157 -1.14 23.35 1.45
C GLU A 157 -0.99 22.97 2.93
N LEU A 158 -1.32 21.74 3.29
CA LEU A 158 -1.22 21.28 4.68
C LEU A 158 0.16 20.65 4.96
N GLU A 159 0.63 19.77 4.06
CA GLU A 159 1.92 19.07 4.22
C GLU A 159 3.10 19.74 3.53
N ASN A 160 2.85 20.77 2.70
CA ASN A 160 3.87 21.43 1.89
C ASN A 160 4.66 20.45 0.97
N ARG A 161 3.92 19.53 0.33
CA ARG A 161 4.37 18.52 -0.64
C ARG A 161 3.68 18.71 -2.00
N PRO A 162 3.81 19.88 -2.64
CA PRO A 162 3.13 20.17 -3.91
C PRO A 162 3.51 19.19 -5.02
N GLU A 163 4.71 18.59 -4.98
CA GLU A 163 5.15 17.58 -5.93
C GLU A 163 4.30 16.29 -5.87
N VAL A 164 3.79 15.91 -4.70
CA VAL A 164 2.91 14.74 -4.57
C VAL A 164 1.54 15.03 -5.16
N SER A 165 1.01 16.24 -4.93
CA SER A 165 -0.20 16.72 -5.60
C SER A 165 0.00 16.71 -7.13
N GLN A 166 1.08 17.32 -7.63
CA GLN A 166 1.43 17.36 -9.06
C GLN A 166 1.55 15.96 -9.69
N PHE A 167 2.04 14.97 -8.94
CA PHE A 167 2.05 13.58 -9.41
C PHE A 167 0.64 13.13 -9.76
N TYR A 168 -0.30 13.21 -8.83
CA TYR A 168 -1.68 12.79 -9.09
C TYR A 168 -2.37 13.65 -10.15
N GLU A 169 -2.04 14.94 -10.26
CA GLU A 169 -2.61 15.85 -11.26
C GLU A 169 -2.13 15.52 -12.68
N SER A 170 -0.85 15.18 -12.82
CA SER A 170 -0.22 14.87 -14.11
C SER A 170 -0.50 13.46 -14.63
N LEU A 171 -1.09 12.57 -13.81
CA LEU A 171 -1.43 11.21 -14.25
C LEU A 171 -2.37 11.25 -15.45
N PRO A 172 -2.05 10.52 -16.55
CA PRO A 172 -3.00 10.32 -17.63
C PRO A 172 -4.25 9.58 -17.11
N PRO A 173 -5.40 9.67 -17.81
CA PRO A 173 -6.59 8.90 -17.43
C PRO A 173 -6.28 7.41 -17.36
N ILE A 174 -6.46 6.81 -16.18
CA ILE A 174 -6.27 5.38 -15.97
C ILE A 174 -7.54 4.64 -16.35
N LYS A 175 -7.50 3.83 -17.42
CA LYS A 175 -8.68 3.14 -17.97
C LYS A 175 -8.75 1.69 -17.55
N ARG A 176 -7.62 1.01 -17.41
CA ARG A 176 -7.55 -0.43 -17.13
C ARG A 176 -6.49 -0.67 -16.05
N PRO A 177 -6.77 -0.30 -14.79
CA PRO A 177 -5.80 -0.46 -13.72
C PRO A 177 -5.66 -1.92 -13.29
N ILE A 178 -4.46 -2.27 -12.87
CA ILE A 178 -4.18 -3.42 -12.02
C ILE A 178 -4.18 -2.93 -10.58
N PHE A 179 -4.94 -3.57 -9.72
CA PHE A 179 -5.07 -3.24 -8.31
C PHE A 179 -4.40 -4.32 -7.47
N ILE A 180 -3.57 -3.95 -6.51
CA ILE A 180 -2.94 -4.89 -5.58
C ILE A 180 -3.40 -4.59 -4.16
N ASP A 181 -3.81 -5.59 -3.39
CA ASP A 181 -4.17 -5.37 -1.99
C ASP A 181 -3.91 -6.62 -1.13
N THR A 182 -3.72 -6.41 0.16
CA THR A 182 -3.59 -7.47 1.17
C THR A 182 -4.94 -7.72 1.85
N ALA A 183 -5.37 -8.98 1.88
CA ALA A 183 -6.61 -9.41 2.50
C ALA A 183 -6.34 -10.27 3.73
N LEU A 184 -6.43 -9.66 4.92
CA LEU A 184 -6.52 -10.39 6.20
C LEU A 184 -7.96 -10.89 6.44
N SER A 185 -8.92 -9.95 6.41
CA SER A 185 -10.36 -10.26 6.51
C SER A 185 -11.09 -10.17 5.17
N GLY A 186 -10.48 -9.49 4.19
CA GLY A 186 -11.04 -9.22 2.87
C GLY A 186 -12.02 -8.04 2.77
N ARG A 187 -12.38 -7.38 3.89
CA ARG A 187 -13.37 -6.29 3.89
C ARG A 187 -12.91 -5.09 3.05
N ALA A 188 -11.69 -4.61 3.28
CA ALA A 188 -11.16 -3.43 2.57
C ALA A 188 -11.06 -3.67 1.06
N SER A 189 -10.42 -4.76 0.64
CA SER A 189 -10.28 -5.11 -0.77
C SER A 189 -11.64 -5.26 -1.45
N ARG A 190 -12.61 -5.90 -0.78
CA ARG A 190 -13.98 -6.01 -1.28
C ARG A 190 -14.62 -4.64 -1.49
N THR A 191 -14.61 -3.77 -0.48
CA THR A 191 -15.22 -2.43 -0.56
C THR A 191 -14.63 -1.62 -1.72
N ILE A 192 -13.31 -1.67 -1.90
CA ILE A 192 -12.66 -0.94 -2.99
C ILE A 192 -13.06 -1.54 -4.35
N ILE A 193 -13.01 -2.87 -4.51
CA ILE A 193 -13.42 -3.55 -5.74
C ILE A 193 -14.88 -3.25 -6.09
N GLU A 194 -15.80 -3.29 -5.10
CA GLU A 194 -17.21 -2.93 -5.29
C GLU A 194 -17.38 -1.46 -5.69
N GLY A 195 -16.56 -0.56 -5.13
CA GLY A 195 -16.58 0.88 -5.45
C GLY A 195 -16.23 1.22 -6.90
N PHE A 196 -15.57 0.33 -7.63
CA PHE A 196 -15.32 0.48 -9.06
C PHE A 196 -16.50 0.08 -9.95
N GLY A 197 -17.52 -0.59 -9.41
CA GLY A 197 -18.67 -1.07 -10.19
C GLY A 197 -18.24 -1.95 -11.36
N ASP A 198 -18.65 -1.55 -12.57
CA ASP A 198 -18.40 -2.27 -13.83
C ASP A 198 -17.10 -1.83 -14.55
N ALA A 199 -16.27 -1.00 -13.92
CA ALA A 199 -15.01 -0.58 -14.54
C ALA A 199 -14.08 -1.80 -14.78
N PRO A 200 -13.35 -1.83 -15.91
CA PRO A 200 -12.49 -2.95 -16.28
C PRO A 200 -11.19 -2.94 -15.46
N ILE A 201 -11.28 -3.40 -14.22
CA ILE A 201 -10.16 -3.52 -13.28
C ILE A 201 -9.67 -4.97 -13.20
N TYR A 202 -8.38 -5.15 -12.96
CA TYR A 202 -7.82 -6.45 -12.60
C TYR A 202 -7.23 -6.40 -11.20
N SER A 203 -7.73 -7.22 -10.30
CA SER A 203 -7.33 -7.23 -8.89
C SER A 203 -6.39 -8.40 -8.63
N ILE A 204 -5.30 -8.15 -7.91
CA ILE A 204 -4.40 -9.15 -7.35
C ILE A 204 -4.51 -9.00 -5.83
N VAL A 205 -5.11 -9.98 -5.19
CA VAL A 205 -5.36 -9.98 -3.74
C VAL A 205 -4.44 -10.98 -3.07
N PHE A 206 -3.61 -10.50 -2.15
CA PHE A 206 -2.73 -11.32 -1.34
C PHE A 206 -3.47 -11.78 -0.09
N ALA A 207 -3.79 -13.06 0.02
CA ALA A 207 -4.61 -13.59 1.11
C ALA A 207 -3.75 -14.26 2.18
N ASP A 208 -3.90 -13.85 3.44
CA ASP A 208 -3.16 -14.44 4.55
C ASP A 208 -3.71 -15.84 4.89
N LYS A 209 -2.87 -16.88 4.85
CA LYS A 209 -3.26 -18.26 5.20
C LYS A 209 -3.47 -18.45 6.71
N SER A 210 -2.80 -17.66 7.55
CA SER A 210 -2.94 -17.73 9.01
C SER A 210 -4.28 -17.18 9.49
N LYS A 211 -4.98 -16.38 8.68
CA LYS A 211 -6.30 -15.82 8.99
C LYS A 211 -7.30 -16.20 7.91
N LYS A 212 -8.37 -16.91 8.29
CA LYS A 212 -9.44 -17.20 7.33
C LYS A 212 -10.14 -15.91 6.91
N LEU A 213 -10.26 -15.70 5.59
CA LEU A 213 -11.19 -14.71 5.04
C LEU A 213 -12.58 -14.94 5.67
N ARG A 214 -13.25 -13.86 6.06
CA ARG A 214 -14.63 -13.98 6.57
C ARG A 214 -15.51 -14.59 5.49
N GLU A 215 -16.41 -15.48 5.87
CA GLU A 215 -17.20 -16.30 4.93
C GLU A 215 -17.86 -15.48 3.82
N HIS A 216 -18.50 -14.35 4.16
CA HIS A 216 -19.14 -13.48 3.19
C HIS A 216 -18.15 -12.83 2.20
N ASN A 217 -16.92 -12.53 2.61
CA ASN A 217 -15.88 -12.02 1.72
C ASN A 217 -15.28 -13.14 0.87
N ALA A 218 -15.11 -14.34 1.43
CA ALA A 218 -14.67 -15.51 0.67
C ALA A 218 -15.66 -15.83 -0.48
N LYS A 219 -16.97 -15.82 -0.20
CA LYS A 219 -18.03 -15.97 -1.22
C LYS A 219 -17.95 -14.89 -2.30
N PHE A 220 -17.70 -13.64 -1.92
CA PHE A 220 -17.50 -12.53 -2.87
C PHE A 220 -16.33 -12.80 -3.81
N PHE A 221 -15.16 -13.12 -3.28
CA PHE A 221 -13.98 -13.39 -4.10
C PHE A 221 -14.15 -14.64 -4.96
N GLN A 222 -14.78 -15.69 -4.44
CA GLN A 222 -15.09 -16.89 -5.19
C GLN A 222 -16.00 -16.57 -6.40
N LYS A 223 -17.06 -15.77 -6.21
CA LYS A 223 -17.92 -15.33 -7.31
C LYS A 223 -17.13 -14.55 -8.37
N LYS A 224 -16.24 -13.64 -7.95
CA LYS A 224 -15.38 -12.86 -8.87
C LYS A 224 -14.36 -13.73 -9.61
N LEU A 225 -13.82 -14.78 -8.97
CA LEU A 225 -12.95 -15.75 -9.63
C LEU A 225 -13.70 -16.52 -10.73
N TYR A 226 -14.95 -16.94 -10.47
CA TYR A 226 -15.76 -17.67 -11.46
C TYR A 226 -16.24 -16.79 -12.63
N SER A 227 -16.34 -15.47 -12.46
CA SER A 227 -16.69 -14.56 -13.55
C SER A 227 -15.57 -14.35 -14.58
N SER A 228 -14.43 -15.05 -14.47
CA SER A 228 -13.30 -15.10 -15.43
C SER A 228 -12.55 -13.80 -15.70
N ASP A 229 -13.09 -12.64 -15.34
CA ASP A 229 -12.45 -11.35 -15.57
C ASP A 229 -12.24 -10.58 -14.25
N GLY A 230 -10.97 -10.36 -13.91
CA GLY A 230 -10.58 -9.26 -13.04
C GLY A 230 -10.12 -9.60 -11.62
N LEU A 231 -9.83 -10.86 -11.26
CA LEU A 231 -9.28 -11.20 -9.95
C LEU A 231 -8.30 -12.38 -9.97
N LYS A 232 -7.16 -12.23 -9.30
CA LYS A 232 -6.23 -13.29 -8.90
C LYS A 232 -6.03 -13.24 -7.39
N ILE A 233 -6.16 -14.38 -6.72
CA ILE A 233 -5.83 -14.50 -5.29
C ILE A 233 -4.48 -15.21 -5.17
N ILE A 234 -3.53 -14.58 -4.49
CA ILE A 234 -2.21 -15.15 -4.22
C ILE A 234 -2.14 -15.43 -2.71
N PRO A 235 -2.15 -16.71 -2.31
CA PRO A 235 -2.12 -17.02 -0.89
C PRO A 235 -0.69 -16.83 -0.33
N MET A 236 -0.61 -16.24 0.86
CA MET A 236 0.63 -15.95 1.56
C MET A 236 0.61 -16.59 2.94
N ARG A 237 1.75 -17.10 3.42
CA ARG A 237 1.86 -17.77 4.72
C ARG A 237 1.37 -16.85 5.84
N ARG A 238 1.93 -15.63 5.90
CA ARG A 238 1.51 -14.58 6.81
C ARG A 238 1.82 -13.21 6.24
N ILE A 239 0.86 -12.30 6.32
CA ILE A 239 1.03 -10.93 5.86
C ILE A 239 1.48 -10.08 7.04
N VAL A 240 2.50 -9.27 6.83
CA VAL A 240 2.85 -8.14 7.70
C VAL A 240 1.67 -7.17 7.68
N SER A 241 0.84 -7.21 8.71
CA SER A 241 -0.25 -6.25 8.85
C SER A 241 0.26 -4.93 9.42
N GLU A 242 -0.48 -3.87 9.14
CA GLU A 242 -0.30 -2.53 9.69
C GLU A 242 -0.18 -2.54 11.21
N ASP A 243 -0.98 -3.36 11.90
CA ASP A 243 -0.96 -3.53 13.35
C ASP A 243 0.26 -4.30 13.92
N GLN A 244 1.05 -4.95 13.07
CA GLN A 244 2.02 -5.99 13.48
C GLN A 244 3.48 -5.65 13.18
N GLY A 245 3.78 -4.59 12.44
CA GLY A 245 5.16 -4.18 12.21
C GLY A 245 5.34 -3.15 11.11
N ALA A 246 5.04 -1.87 11.38
CA ALA A 246 5.17 -0.83 10.36
C ALA A 246 6.62 -0.61 9.88
N ALA A 247 7.63 -1.02 10.65
CA ALA A 247 9.01 -1.06 10.20
C ALA A 247 9.22 -1.87 8.93
N LEU A 248 8.37 -2.87 8.69
CA LEU A 248 8.44 -3.72 7.51
C LEU A 248 7.55 -3.22 6.37
N LEU A 249 6.80 -2.14 6.56
CA LEU A 249 5.96 -1.53 5.53
C LEU A 249 6.70 -0.47 4.72
N GLY A 250 7.78 0.08 5.28
CA GLY A 250 8.57 1.15 4.65
C GLY A 250 7.86 2.51 4.58
N LEU A 251 6.65 2.62 5.14
CA LEU A 251 5.83 3.83 5.13
C LEU A 251 5.20 4.05 6.51
N TYR A 252 5.11 5.31 6.93
CA TYR A 252 4.18 5.72 7.98
C TYR A 252 2.98 6.43 7.35
N ALA A 253 1.83 6.36 8.04
CA ALA A 253 0.64 7.09 7.63
C ALA A 253 0.45 8.28 8.58
N VAL A 254 -0.04 9.39 8.06
CA VAL A 254 -0.41 10.56 8.86
C VAL A 254 -1.89 10.76 8.69
N PHE A 255 -2.59 10.92 9.80
CA PHE A 255 -4.02 11.13 9.85
C PHE A 255 -4.33 12.46 10.52
N TYR A 256 -5.23 13.24 9.93
CA TYR A 256 -5.69 14.53 10.47
C TYR A 256 -7.18 14.43 10.89
N PRO A 257 -7.48 13.96 12.11
CA PRO A 257 -8.85 13.81 12.60
C PRO A 257 -9.70 15.08 12.46
N GLN A 258 -9.17 16.23 12.89
CA GLN A 258 -9.91 17.49 12.87
C GLN A 258 -10.30 17.91 11.44
N ILE A 259 -9.44 17.69 10.45
CA ILE A 259 -9.76 18.02 9.05
C ILE A 259 -10.93 17.17 8.56
N LEU A 260 -10.87 15.85 8.81
CA LEU A 260 -11.97 14.93 8.48
C LEU A 260 -13.29 15.41 9.10
N LEU A 261 -13.29 15.67 10.40
CA LEU A 261 -14.48 16.07 11.16
C LEU A 261 -15.04 17.40 10.62
N ARG A 262 -14.19 18.41 10.42
CA ARG A 262 -14.59 19.75 9.94
C ARG A 262 -15.08 19.77 8.49
N VAL A 263 -14.40 19.08 7.57
CA VAL A 263 -14.86 18.98 6.18
C VAL A 263 -16.26 18.40 6.12
N ARG A 264 -16.55 17.41 6.96
CA ARG A 264 -17.87 16.79 7.02
C ARG A 264 -18.94 17.74 7.59
N GLU A 265 -18.63 18.59 8.56
CA GLU A 265 -19.55 19.64 9.04
C GLU A 265 -19.90 20.65 7.94
N MET A 266 -18.95 20.97 7.05
CA MET A 266 -19.15 21.94 5.96
C MET A 266 -20.06 21.41 4.85
N LEU A 267 -20.18 20.09 4.72
CA LEU A 267 -21.08 19.43 3.77
C LEU A 267 -22.50 19.41 4.36
N THR A 268 -23.16 20.57 4.40
CA THR A 268 -24.54 20.70 4.90
C THR A 268 -25.53 19.89 4.05
N GLU A 269 -26.40 19.13 4.71
CA GLU A 269 -27.57 18.36 4.25
C GLU A 269 -27.82 18.18 2.72
N ARG A 270 -27.86 16.90 2.29
CA ARG A 270 -28.41 16.33 1.03
C ARG A 270 -27.52 16.14 -0.19
N GLU A 271 -26.22 16.44 -0.14
CA GLU A 271 -25.28 15.93 -1.15
C GLU A 271 -24.57 14.67 -0.62
N LEU A 272 -24.76 13.56 -1.36
CA LEU A 272 -24.50 12.15 -1.01
C LEU A 272 -23.01 11.75 -0.87
N TYR A 273 -22.15 12.54 -0.22
CA TYR A 273 -20.74 12.18 -0.07
C TYR A 273 -20.11 12.61 1.27
N PRO A 274 -20.47 11.99 2.42
CA PRO A 274 -19.90 12.30 3.74
C PRO A 274 -18.51 11.69 3.97
N TYR A 275 -17.62 11.75 2.98
CA TYR A 275 -16.41 10.94 3.00
C TYR A 275 -15.21 11.86 2.79
N ALA A 276 -14.42 12.08 3.83
CA ALA A 276 -13.06 12.59 3.69
C ALA A 276 -12.12 11.51 4.27
N SER A 277 -10.98 11.29 3.65
CA SER A 277 -9.86 10.62 4.31
C SER A 277 -8.72 11.61 4.29
N ALA A 278 -8.45 12.23 5.44
CA ALA A 278 -7.28 13.07 5.60
C ALA A 278 -6.08 12.21 6.01
N VAL A 279 -5.80 11.19 5.20
CA VAL A 279 -4.66 10.29 5.38
C VAL A 279 -3.65 10.52 4.27
N THR A 280 -2.37 10.61 4.63
CA THR A 280 -1.24 10.67 3.70
C THR A 280 -0.22 9.60 4.06
N TRP A 281 0.61 9.21 3.09
CA TRP A 281 1.74 8.30 3.32
C TRP A 281 3.06 9.03 3.14
N HIS A 282 4.04 8.59 3.94
CA HIS A 282 5.37 9.15 3.95
C HIS A 282 6.41 8.03 3.97
N ASP A 283 7.45 8.19 3.17
CA ASP A 283 8.49 7.19 2.99
C ASP A 283 9.47 7.22 4.17
N ILE A 284 9.56 6.09 4.89
CA ILE A 284 10.53 5.95 5.98
C ILE A 284 11.95 5.97 5.41
N GLU A 285 12.19 5.42 4.21
CA GLU A 285 13.52 5.34 3.58
C GLU A 285 14.15 6.69 3.29
N LYS A 286 13.34 7.73 3.07
CA LYS A 286 13.83 9.07 2.71
C LYS A 286 13.99 9.99 3.92
N SER A 287 13.61 9.53 5.12
CA SER A 287 13.78 10.31 6.33
C SER A 287 15.26 10.45 6.69
N LYS A 288 15.74 11.68 6.90
CA LYS A 288 17.12 11.96 7.34
C LYS A 288 17.30 11.83 8.86
N GLN A 289 16.31 11.30 9.56
CA GLN A 289 16.25 11.35 11.01
C GLN A 289 16.85 10.08 11.62
N ASP A 290 17.66 10.25 12.66
CA ASP A 290 18.38 9.14 13.29
C ASP A 290 17.47 8.06 13.85
N PHE A 291 16.27 8.41 14.32
CA PHE A 291 15.31 7.42 14.80
C PHE A 291 14.70 6.57 13.69
N ALA A 292 14.68 7.06 12.44
CA ALA A 292 14.16 6.31 11.29
C ALA A 292 15.17 5.28 10.79
N ARG A 293 16.47 5.48 11.03
CA ARG A 293 17.56 4.64 10.51
C ARG A 293 17.35 3.14 10.76
N PRO A 294 16.98 2.68 11.97
CA PRO A 294 16.78 1.25 12.18
C PRO A 294 15.58 0.67 11.41
N TYR A 295 14.53 1.49 11.22
CA TYR A 295 13.37 1.11 10.40
C TYR A 295 13.77 0.97 8.92
N GLN A 296 14.59 1.90 8.42
CA GLN A 296 15.14 1.85 7.06
C GLN A 296 15.99 0.61 6.84
N GLU A 297 16.91 0.31 7.76
CA GLU A 297 17.79 -0.87 7.69
C GLU A 297 16.98 -2.17 7.73
N THR A 298 15.97 -2.24 8.60
CA THR A 298 15.07 -3.39 8.72
C THR A 298 14.26 -3.59 7.45
N PHE A 299 13.64 -2.51 6.93
CA PHE A 299 12.86 -2.57 5.70
C PHE A 299 13.72 -2.94 4.48
N ALA A 300 14.89 -2.31 4.32
CA ALA A 300 15.82 -2.61 3.23
C ALA A 300 16.29 -4.07 3.27
N SER A 301 16.56 -4.60 4.46
CA SER A 301 16.94 -6.00 4.65
C SER A 301 15.79 -6.96 4.25
N PHE A 302 14.57 -6.65 4.69
CA PHE A 302 13.38 -7.41 4.32
C PHE A 302 13.14 -7.40 2.80
N MET A 303 13.19 -6.23 2.18
CA MET A 303 13.02 -6.06 0.73
C MET A 303 14.12 -6.76 -0.08
N GLY A 304 15.36 -6.74 0.42
CA GLY A 304 16.49 -7.46 -0.18
C GLY A 304 16.27 -8.96 -0.21
N LEU A 305 15.76 -9.54 0.89
CA LEU A 305 15.40 -10.96 0.94
C LEU A 305 14.25 -11.31 -0.02
N ILE A 306 13.16 -10.54 0.00
CA ILE A 306 12.01 -10.77 -0.89
C ILE A 306 12.45 -10.76 -2.35
N SER A 307 13.23 -9.74 -2.72
CA SER A 307 13.73 -9.57 -4.08
C SER A 307 14.64 -10.75 -4.45
N LYS A 308 15.54 -11.16 -3.55
CA LYS A 308 16.43 -12.30 -3.81
C LYS A 308 15.67 -13.62 -3.99
N THR A 309 14.67 -13.86 -3.16
CA THR A 309 13.79 -15.03 -3.29
C THR A 309 13.03 -14.98 -4.62
N ALA A 310 12.46 -13.84 -5.00
CA ALA A 310 11.74 -13.70 -6.28
C ALA A 310 12.66 -13.93 -7.50
N GLU A 311 13.90 -13.46 -7.45
CA GLU A 311 14.93 -13.76 -8.46
C GLU A 311 15.18 -15.28 -8.59
N MET A 312 15.21 -15.98 -7.46
CA MET A 312 15.39 -17.43 -7.44
C MET A 312 14.16 -18.15 -8.03
N MET A 313 12.94 -17.69 -7.73
CA MET A 313 11.73 -18.26 -8.34
C MET A 313 11.77 -18.16 -9.86
N CYS A 314 12.22 -17.03 -10.41
CA CYS A 314 12.42 -16.87 -11.85
C CYS A 314 13.38 -17.93 -12.46
N LYS A 315 14.43 -18.32 -11.74
CA LYS A 315 15.41 -19.32 -12.22
C LYS A 315 14.91 -20.76 -12.07
N VAL A 316 14.17 -21.03 -11.00
CA VAL A 316 13.80 -22.39 -10.57
C VAL A 316 12.53 -22.88 -11.25
N GLU A 317 11.53 -22.01 -11.48
CA GLU A 317 10.25 -22.41 -12.10
C GLU A 317 10.46 -23.02 -13.51
N GLY A 318 11.53 -22.61 -14.22
CA GLY A 318 11.92 -23.21 -15.50
C GLY A 318 12.50 -24.62 -15.43
N ARG A 319 12.85 -25.11 -14.24
CA ARG A 319 13.40 -26.44 -14.01
C ARG A 319 12.37 -27.47 -13.57
N PHE A 320 11.24 -27.04 -13.00
CA PHE A 320 10.31 -27.95 -12.31
C PHE A 320 8.89 -28.01 -12.90
N GLY A 321 8.61 -27.27 -13.98
CA GLY A 321 7.25 -27.17 -14.53
C GLY A 321 6.31 -26.46 -13.54
N ASP A 322 5.07 -26.18 -13.97
CA ASP A 322 4.07 -25.47 -13.17
C ASP A 322 3.73 -26.24 -11.87
N ILE A 323 4.51 -26.04 -10.81
CA ILE A 323 4.12 -26.38 -9.44
C ILE A 323 3.11 -25.31 -9.00
N GLU A 324 1.95 -25.29 -9.66
CA GLU A 324 0.79 -24.50 -9.24
C GLU A 324 -0.03 -25.22 -8.16
N GLN A 325 0.23 -26.51 -7.92
CA GLN A 325 -0.43 -27.25 -6.86
C GLN A 325 0.21 -26.93 -5.51
N GLU A 326 -0.64 -26.82 -4.49
CA GLU A 326 -0.41 -26.55 -3.06
C GLU A 326 0.73 -27.38 -2.45
N SER A 327 1.94 -27.18 -2.93
CA SER A 327 3.10 -27.88 -2.45
C SER A 327 3.42 -27.23 -1.11
N ASP A 328 3.24 -28.03 -0.06
CA ASP A 328 3.50 -27.68 1.32
C ASP A 328 4.85 -26.96 1.39
N ASP A 329 4.99 -25.89 2.20
CA ASP A 329 6.17 -24.99 2.17
C ASP A 329 7.52 -25.74 2.26
N SER A 330 7.52 -26.97 2.77
CA SER A 330 8.62 -27.93 2.81
C SER A 330 9.17 -28.34 1.43
N THR A 331 8.33 -28.43 0.40
CA THR A 331 8.68 -28.96 -0.94
C THR A 331 9.54 -28.04 -1.79
N LEU A 332 9.60 -26.73 -1.49
CA LEU A 332 10.62 -25.87 -2.12
C LEU A 332 12.03 -26.17 -1.61
N ASN A 333 12.10 -26.73 -0.39
CA ASN A 333 13.20 -27.56 0.08
C ASN A 333 13.76 -28.45 -1.02
N ASP A 334 12.88 -29.21 -1.65
CA ASP A 334 13.27 -30.40 -2.39
C ASP A 334 13.66 -30.11 -3.85
N GLY A 335 13.23 -28.97 -4.41
CA GLY A 335 13.58 -28.54 -5.78
C GLY A 335 14.84 -27.67 -5.89
N LEU A 336 15.29 -27.04 -4.80
CA LEU A 336 16.53 -26.27 -4.83
C LEU A 336 17.74 -27.21 -4.76
N ASP A 337 18.77 -26.95 -5.55
CA ASP A 337 20.03 -27.69 -5.36
C ASP A 337 20.64 -27.34 -3.97
N PRO A 338 21.54 -28.18 -3.42
CA PRO A 338 22.10 -27.94 -2.09
C PRO A 338 22.81 -26.59 -1.94
N GLU A 339 23.36 -26.03 -3.01
CA GLU A 339 24.06 -24.74 -3.01
C GLU A 339 23.06 -23.58 -3.01
N GLU A 340 21.99 -23.66 -3.80
CA GLU A 340 20.88 -22.71 -3.81
C GLU A 340 20.15 -22.68 -2.47
N ARG A 341 19.92 -23.86 -1.85
CA ARG A 341 19.42 -23.95 -0.46
C ARG A 341 20.38 -23.32 0.51
N ALA A 342 21.68 -23.63 0.41
CA ALA A 342 22.68 -23.09 1.31
C ALA A 342 22.78 -21.57 1.19
N VAL A 343 22.69 -21.00 -0.02
CA VAL A 343 22.69 -19.55 -0.25
C VAL A 343 21.43 -18.91 0.28
N LEU A 344 20.25 -19.50 0.06
CA LEU A 344 18.99 -18.97 0.59
C LEU A 344 18.98 -19.03 2.12
N GLN A 345 19.37 -20.18 2.68
CA GLN A 345 19.44 -20.40 4.11
C GLN A 345 20.50 -19.51 4.77
N THR A 346 21.67 -19.32 4.14
CA THR A 346 22.73 -18.43 4.64
C THR A 346 22.32 -16.97 4.53
N GLY A 347 21.69 -16.57 3.42
CA GLY A 347 21.14 -15.23 3.24
C GLY A 347 20.09 -14.91 4.30
N ILE A 348 19.12 -15.80 4.48
CA ILE A 348 18.08 -15.72 5.50
C ILE A 348 18.71 -15.69 6.90
N ASN A 349 19.63 -16.60 7.22
CA ASN A 349 20.29 -16.66 8.53
C ASN A 349 21.14 -15.40 8.80
N SER A 350 21.81 -14.82 7.80
CA SER A 350 22.60 -13.60 7.98
C SER A 350 21.73 -12.39 8.27
N VAL A 351 20.59 -12.26 7.57
CA VAL A 351 19.60 -11.22 7.83
C VAL A 351 18.93 -11.45 9.18
N PHE A 352 18.60 -12.71 9.51
CA PHE A 352 18.06 -13.10 10.80
C PHE A 352 19.01 -12.73 11.94
N SER A 353 20.33 -12.93 11.81
CA SER A 353 21.30 -12.52 12.84
C SER A 353 21.38 -11.01 13.05
N ARG A 354 21.20 -10.21 11.99
CA ARG A 354 21.18 -8.75 12.07
C ARG A 354 19.88 -8.23 12.69
N ILE A 355 18.75 -8.86 12.38
CA ILE A 355 17.45 -8.40 12.89
C ILE A 355 17.12 -8.99 14.28
N THR A 356 17.55 -10.19 14.64
CA THR A 356 17.35 -10.73 16.01
C THR A 356 18.24 -10.07 17.05
N GLY A 357 19.37 -9.47 16.64
CA GLY A 357 20.13 -8.52 17.47
C GLY A 357 19.38 -7.21 17.72
N TYR A 358 18.33 -6.93 16.96
CA TYR A 358 17.47 -5.77 17.13
C TYR A 358 16.43 -6.05 18.22
N LYS A 359 16.70 -5.53 19.43
CA LYS A 359 15.61 -5.31 20.39
C LYS A 359 14.76 -4.18 19.81
N VAL A 360 13.56 -4.52 19.32
CA VAL A 360 12.50 -3.51 19.13
C VAL A 360 12.50 -2.69 20.42
N PRO A 361 12.75 -1.37 20.35
CA PRO A 361 12.70 -0.53 21.53
C PRO A 361 11.37 -0.82 22.21
N ARG A 362 11.41 -1.37 23.43
CA ARG A 362 10.18 -1.52 24.21
C ARG A 362 9.57 -0.13 24.25
N THR A 363 8.29 -0.07 23.90
CA THR A 363 7.41 1.08 23.72
C THR A 363 7.24 1.96 24.97
N GLU A 364 8.25 2.04 25.84
CA GLU A 364 8.28 2.90 27.04
C GLU A 364 8.73 4.33 26.71
N SER A 365 9.23 4.58 25.50
CA SER A 365 9.37 5.92 24.96
C SER A 365 8.48 6.02 23.74
N SER A 366 7.39 6.77 23.88
CA SER A 366 6.71 7.39 22.74
C SER A 366 7.79 7.99 21.86
N VAL A 367 8.07 7.35 20.72
CA VAL A 367 8.93 7.93 19.71
C VAL A 367 8.20 9.20 19.34
N THR A 368 8.69 10.33 19.86
CA THR A 368 8.15 11.62 19.52
C THR A 368 8.54 11.79 18.07
N ILE A 369 7.67 11.38 17.17
CA ILE A 369 7.72 11.64 15.73
C ILE A 369 7.68 13.16 15.65
N LYS A 370 8.88 13.75 15.75
CA LYS A 370 9.08 15.18 15.95
C LYS A 370 8.37 15.93 14.81
N LYS A 371 7.96 17.16 15.14
CA LYS A 371 7.49 18.24 14.24
C LYS A 371 8.33 18.49 12.97
N ASP A 372 9.42 17.74 12.78
CA ASP A 372 10.37 17.85 11.68
C ASP A 372 10.09 16.84 10.54
N LEU A 373 9.17 15.87 10.71
CA LEU A 373 8.76 14.95 9.64
C LEU A 373 7.71 15.53 8.69
N ILE A 374 6.96 16.51 9.18
CA ILE A 374 5.89 17.21 8.48
C ILE A 374 6.05 18.65 8.95
N PHE A 375 6.07 19.64 8.05
CA PHE A 375 6.14 21.05 8.43
C PHE A 375 4.87 21.45 9.20
N LEU A 376 4.85 21.17 10.49
CA LEU A 376 3.71 21.43 11.38
C LEU A 376 4.00 22.67 12.22
N PRO A 377 2.96 23.49 12.50
CA PRO A 377 3.12 24.68 13.32
C PRO A 377 3.59 24.35 14.75
N ASP A 378 4.12 25.35 15.43
CA ASP A 378 4.44 25.20 16.85
C ASP A 378 3.19 24.89 17.68
N LYS A 379 3.30 23.86 18.56
CA LYS A 379 2.27 23.35 19.49
C LYS A 379 1.25 22.34 18.92
N THR A 380 1.59 21.63 17.85
CA THR A 380 0.84 20.43 17.44
C THR A 380 0.94 19.32 18.48
N ASP A 381 -0.20 18.69 18.79
CA ASP A 381 -0.25 17.44 19.57
C ASP A 381 -0.25 16.23 18.62
N THR A 382 0.56 15.23 18.93
CA THR A 382 0.73 14.03 18.11
C THR A 382 0.61 12.79 18.96
N SER A 383 -0.21 11.84 18.52
CA SER A 383 -0.24 10.50 19.10
C SER A 383 0.11 9.47 18.02
N GLU A 384 1.00 8.54 18.35
CA GLU A 384 1.34 7.41 17.49
C GLU A 384 0.56 6.18 17.94
N THR A 385 -0.11 5.52 17.01
CA THR A 385 -0.73 4.21 17.27
C THR A 385 0.31 3.10 17.15
N HIS A 386 0.02 1.94 17.74
CA HIS A 386 0.83 0.72 17.52
C HIS A 386 0.98 0.34 16.03
N SER A 387 0.12 0.88 15.15
CA SER A 387 0.14 0.72 13.70
C SER A 387 0.96 1.80 12.95
N HIS A 388 1.74 2.65 13.64
CA HIS A 388 2.50 3.78 13.07
C HIS A 388 1.65 4.68 12.17
N VAL A 389 0.39 4.87 12.60
CA VAL A 389 -0.45 5.95 12.11
C VAL A 389 -0.23 7.10 13.08
N VAL A 390 0.32 8.19 12.56
CA VAL A 390 0.56 9.43 13.30
C VAL A 390 -0.70 10.25 13.22
N GLN A 391 -1.35 10.44 14.36
CA GLN A 391 -2.48 11.36 14.43
C GLN A 391 -1.96 12.76 14.71
N VAL A 392 -2.39 13.70 13.90
CA VAL A 392 -1.95 15.09 13.99
C VAL A 392 -3.14 15.96 14.36
N TRP A 393 -3.08 16.54 15.55
CA TRP A 393 -4.03 17.53 16.05
C TRP A 393 -3.44 18.93 15.88
N LEU A 394 -4.02 19.69 14.96
CA LEU A 394 -3.60 21.04 14.63
C LEU A 394 -4.11 22.03 15.70
N PRO A 395 -3.34 23.06 16.04
CA PRO A 395 -3.83 24.15 16.88
C PRO A 395 -5.08 24.79 16.25
N GLU A 396 -6.11 25.07 17.06
CA GLU A 396 -7.42 25.53 16.56
C GLU A 396 -7.30 26.77 15.66
N THR A 397 -6.46 27.74 16.04
CA THR A 397 -6.25 28.96 15.22
C THR A 397 -5.62 28.68 13.86
N TYR A 398 -4.75 27.67 13.76
CA TYR A 398 -4.17 27.23 12.50
C TYR A 398 -5.19 26.46 11.67
N LEU A 399 -5.94 25.57 12.32
CA LEU A 399 -7.02 24.80 11.72
C LEU A 399 -8.08 25.72 11.11
N GLU A 400 -8.61 26.69 11.88
CA GLU A 400 -9.62 27.65 11.41
C GLU A 400 -9.18 28.37 10.14
N LYS A 401 -7.94 28.88 10.12
CA LYS A 401 -7.36 29.52 8.93
C LYS A 401 -7.32 28.57 7.74
N LYS A 402 -6.81 27.36 7.94
CA LYS A 402 -6.70 26.34 6.87
C LYS A 402 -8.07 25.87 6.39
N MET A 403 -9.06 25.79 7.26
CA MET A 403 -10.43 25.42 6.89
C MET A 403 -11.12 26.52 6.07
N GLN A 404 -10.85 27.80 6.34
CA GLN A 404 -11.32 28.91 5.50
C GLN A 404 -10.72 28.82 4.08
N ASP A 405 -9.41 28.59 3.96
CA ASP A 405 -8.73 28.39 2.68
C ASP A 405 -9.32 27.19 1.91
N LEU A 406 -9.56 26.08 2.62
CA LEU A 406 -10.17 24.88 2.06
C LEU A 406 -11.61 25.12 1.61
N GLN A 407 -12.41 25.86 2.38
CA GLN A 407 -13.78 26.21 2.02
C GLN A 407 -13.84 26.95 0.68
N ILE A 408 -12.95 27.93 0.50
CA ILE A 408 -12.84 28.70 -0.73
C ILE A 408 -12.43 27.78 -1.89
N ARG A 409 -11.50 26.84 -1.69
CA ARG A 409 -11.07 25.92 -2.75
C ARG A 409 -12.12 24.87 -3.12
N LEU A 410 -12.88 24.38 -2.14
CA LEU A 410 -13.90 23.35 -2.36
C LEU A 410 -15.21 23.95 -2.90
N PHE A 411 -15.59 25.16 -2.49
CA PHE A 411 -16.92 25.72 -2.78
C PHE A 411 -16.90 27.12 -3.39
N GLY A 412 -15.73 27.76 -3.50
CA GLY A 412 -15.59 29.02 -4.23
C GLY A 412 -15.78 28.77 -5.72
N ASN A 413 -16.71 29.52 -6.32
CA ASN A 413 -16.96 29.54 -7.77
C ASN A 413 -15.84 30.22 -8.54
#